data_AF-G0QU79-F1
#
_entry.id   AF-G0QU79-F1
#
_cell.length_a   1.000
_cell.length_b   1.000
_cell.length_c   1.000
_cell.angle_alpha   90.00
_cell.angle_beta   90.00
_cell.angle_gamma   90.00
#
_symmetry.space_group_name_H-M   'P 1'
#
loop_
_entity.id
_entity.type
_entity.pdbx_description
1 polymer ?
#
loop_
_entity_poly.entity_id
_entity_poly.type
_entity_poly.pdbx_seq_one_letter_code
_entity_poly.pdbx_strand_id
1 'polypeptide(L)'
;MDPTCIICQECFEKGNHIGHRTILQKGCSGCCDCGDVEAWKKEGFCQNHQGFLNESQISVEQIDEGVRERIKEGFLEKPNKKKESASVVLWKCF
;
A
#
# COMPACT_ATOMS: atom_id res chain seq x y z
N MET A 1 -0.70 -17.53 2.61
CA MET A 1 0.12 -16.59 3.42
C MET A 1 1.41 -17.27 3.75
N ASP A 2 2.49 -16.57 3.48
CA ASP A 2 3.85 -17.05 3.57
C ASP A 2 4.42 -16.74 4.97
N PRO A 3 5.38 -17.53 5.50
CA PRO A 3 6.01 -17.25 6.79
C PRO A 3 6.78 -15.93 6.88
N THR A 4 7.04 -15.27 5.74
CA THR A 4 7.67 -13.96 5.67
C THR A 4 6.69 -12.80 5.92
N CYS A 5 5.37 -13.06 5.95
CA CYS A 5 4.38 -12.02 6.17
C CYS A 5 4.45 -11.46 7.59
N ILE A 6 4.65 -10.15 7.72
CA ILE A 6 4.80 -9.46 9.01
C ILE A 6 3.90 -8.24 9.06
N ILE A 7 3.40 -7.92 10.26
CA ILE A 7 2.71 -6.67 10.53
C ILE A 7 3.44 -5.92 11.63
N CYS A 8 3.47 -4.59 11.54
CA CYS A 8 4.08 -3.76 12.57
C CYS A 8 3.28 -3.82 13.88
N GLN A 9 3.91 -3.43 14.99
CA GLN A 9 3.26 -3.39 16.31
C GLN A 9 1.93 -2.63 16.29
N GLU A 10 1.90 -1.45 15.65
CA GLU A 10 0.69 -0.63 15.59
C GLU A 10 -0.47 -1.33 14.85
N CYS A 11 -0.17 -2.05 13.77
CA CYS A 11 -1.19 -2.81 13.05
C CYS A 11 -1.68 -4.01 13.86
N PHE A 12 -0.80 -4.66 14.60
CA PHE A 12 -1.17 -5.75 15.51
C PHE A 12 -2.11 -5.27 16.63
N GLU A 13 -1.81 -4.13 17.26
CA GLU A 13 -2.63 -3.57 18.35
C GLU A 13 -4.00 -3.09 17.89
N LYS A 14 -4.11 -2.65 16.63
CA LYS A 14 -5.35 -2.10 16.04
C LYS A 14 -6.11 -3.11 15.18
N GLY A 15 -5.62 -4.34 15.07
CA GLY A 15 -6.22 -5.43 14.30
C GLY A 15 -6.92 -6.46 15.19
N ASN A 16 -7.77 -7.30 14.59
CA ASN A 16 -8.36 -8.43 15.30
C ASN A 16 -7.51 -9.69 15.11
N HIS A 17 -6.89 -10.15 16.19
CA HIS A 17 -6.07 -11.36 16.21
C HIS A 17 -6.49 -12.36 17.30
N ILE A 18 -7.71 -12.23 17.84
CA ILE A 18 -8.22 -13.11 18.89
C ILE A 18 -8.33 -14.54 18.34
N GLY A 19 -7.73 -15.50 19.06
CA GLY A 19 -7.76 -16.91 18.68
C GLY A 19 -6.74 -17.30 17.59
N HIS A 20 -5.93 -16.36 17.10
CA HIS A 20 -4.83 -16.67 16.18
C HIS A 20 -3.52 -16.92 16.93
N ARG A 21 -2.70 -17.84 16.40
CA ARG A 21 -1.34 -18.04 16.88
C ARG A 21 -0.45 -16.91 16.38
N THR A 22 0.16 -16.18 17.31
CA THR A 22 1.00 -15.01 17.00
C THR A 22 2.43 -15.24 17.48
N ILE A 23 3.40 -14.63 16.80
CA ILE A 23 4.81 -14.64 17.17
C ILE A 23 5.27 -13.18 17.18
N LEU A 24 5.84 -12.73 18.30
CA LEU A 24 6.45 -11.41 18.41
C LEU A 24 7.95 -11.54 18.18
N GLN A 25 8.45 -10.94 17.11
CA GLN A 25 9.88 -10.90 16.80
C GLN A 25 10.41 -9.47 16.90
N LYS A 26 11.54 -9.29 17.61
CA LYS A 26 12.25 -8.02 17.71
C LYS A 26 13.42 -7.99 16.74
N GLY A 27 13.76 -6.81 16.22
CA GLY A 27 14.91 -6.64 15.32
C GLY A 27 14.73 -7.27 13.93
N CYS A 28 13.49 -7.52 13.51
CA CYS A 28 13.18 -7.90 12.14
C CYS A 28 13.22 -6.66 11.23
N SER A 29 13.66 -6.86 9.99
CA SER A 29 13.58 -5.88 8.90
C SER A 29 12.55 -6.35 7.89
N GLY A 30 11.79 -5.42 7.31
CA GLY A 30 10.77 -5.71 6.30
C GLY A 30 9.67 -4.64 6.27
N CYS A 31 8.69 -4.85 5.40
CA CYS A 31 7.52 -3.98 5.26
C CYS A 31 6.32 -4.57 6.01
N CYS A 32 5.44 -3.71 6.49
CA CYS A 32 4.18 -4.16 7.08
C CYS A 32 3.21 -4.57 5.96
N ASP A 33 2.68 -5.79 6.05
CA ASP A 33 1.75 -6.36 5.05
C ASP A 33 0.27 -6.07 5.36
N CYS A 34 -0.02 -5.26 6.37
CA CYS A 34 -1.39 -4.94 6.74
C CYS A 34 -2.10 -4.19 5.61
N GLY A 35 -3.24 -4.72 5.14
CA GLY A 35 -4.01 -4.16 4.03
C GLY A 35 -3.73 -4.82 2.67
N ASP A 36 -2.67 -5.60 2.53
CA ASP A 36 -2.44 -6.41 1.34
C ASP A 36 -3.20 -7.73 1.47
N VAL A 37 -4.15 -8.00 0.56
CA VAL A 37 -5.00 -9.19 0.59
C VAL A 37 -4.28 -10.46 0.15
N GLU A 38 -3.19 -10.32 -0.62
CA GLU A 38 -2.37 -11.45 -1.06
C GLU A 38 -1.42 -11.89 0.07
N ALA A 39 -1.00 -10.95 0.93
CA ALA A 39 -0.08 -11.19 2.03
C ALA A 39 -0.76 -11.37 3.40
N TRP A 40 -1.90 -10.70 3.66
CA TRP A 40 -2.60 -10.73 4.96
C TRP A 40 -4.13 -10.83 4.85
N LYS A 41 -4.76 -11.50 5.82
CA LYS A 41 -6.21 -11.80 5.74
C LYS A 41 -6.98 -10.55 6.13
N LYS A 42 -8.06 -10.25 5.40
CA LYS A 42 -8.91 -9.06 5.65
C LYS A 42 -9.42 -8.99 7.08
N GLU A 43 -9.74 -10.13 7.70
CA GLU A 43 -10.23 -10.19 9.08
C GLU A 43 -9.17 -9.75 10.10
N GLY A 44 -7.89 -9.82 9.72
CA GLY A 44 -6.75 -9.39 10.54
C GLY A 44 -6.23 -8.01 10.17
N PHE A 45 -6.89 -7.27 9.27
CA PHE A 45 -6.51 -5.89 8.97
C PHE A 45 -6.78 -4.99 10.16
N CYS A 46 -5.92 -3.99 10.35
CA CYS A 46 -6.18 -2.93 11.31
C CYS A 46 -7.16 -1.91 10.71
N GLN A 47 -7.87 -1.17 11.57
CA GLN A 47 -8.87 -0.19 11.14
C GLN A 47 -8.35 0.88 10.15
N ASN A 48 -7.04 1.12 10.12
CA ASN A 48 -6.42 2.12 9.25
C ASN A 48 -6.00 1.56 7.87
N HIS A 49 -5.87 0.24 7.74
CA HIS A 49 -5.37 -0.41 6.52
C HIS A 49 -6.37 -1.47 6.05
N GLN A 50 -7.49 -1.03 5.49
CA GLN A 50 -8.57 -1.91 5.00
C GLN A 50 -8.33 -2.43 3.56
N GLY A 51 -7.12 -2.25 3.05
CA GLY A 51 -6.74 -2.54 1.67
C GLY A 51 -7.30 -1.57 0.65
N PHE A 52 -7.06 -1.85 -0.63
CA PHE A 52 -7.60 -1.06 -1.72
C PHE A 52 -9.07 -1.41 -1.94
N LEU A 53 -9.89 -0.39 -2.21
CA LEU A 53 -11.25 -0.61 -2.69
C LEU A 53 -11.17 -1.34 -4.04
N ASN A 54 -12.08 -2.28 -4.25
CA ASN A 54 -12.18 -2.99 -5.53
C ASN A 54 -12.42 -1.95 -6.64
N GLU A 55 -11.72 -2.08 -7.78
CA GLU A 55 -11.70 -1.10 -8.90
C GLU A 55 -13.10 -0.68 -9.40
N SER A 56 -14.11 -1.51 -9.15
CA SER A 56 -15.50 -1.29 -9.57
C SER A 56 -16.30 -0.28 -8.73
N GLN A 57 -15.70 0.35 -7.70
CA GLN A 57 -16.46 1.19 -6.75
C GLN A 57 -16.06 2.67 -6.70
N ILE A 58 -15.03 3.09 -7.43
CA ILE A 58 -14.60 4.49 -7.45
C ILE A 58 -14.92 5.09 -8.84
N SER A 59 -15.98 5.89 -8.91
CA SER A 59 -16.22 6.72 -10.09
C SER A 59 -15.36 7.99 -9.99
N VAL A 60 -14.76 8.42 -11.11
CA VAL A 60 -13.97 9.66 -11.14
C VAL A 60 -14.86 10.87 -10.82
N GLU A 61 -16.16 10.72 -11.03
CA GLU A 61 -17.21 11.68 -10.75
C GLU A 61 -17.43 11.93 -9.24
N GLN A 62 -16.99 11.01 -8.37
CA GLN A 62 -17.09 11.15 -6.91
C GLN A 62 -15.83 11.78 -6.29
N ILE A 63 -14.80 12.03 -7.09
CA ILE A 63 -13.54 12.64 -6.63
C ILE A 63 -13.70 14.16 -6.64
N ASP A 64 -13.14 14.83 -5.63
CA ASP A 64 -13.07 16.29 -5.57
C ASP A 64 -12.52 16.88 -6.88
N GLU A 65 -13.13 17.97 -7.35
CA GLU A 65 -12.82 18.57 -8.65
C GLU A 65 -11.35 18.98 -8.76
N GLY A 66 -10.77 19.54 -7.69
CA GLY A 66 -9.36 19.93 -7.66
C GLY A 66 -8.40 18.73 -7.71
N VAL A 67 -8.80 17.60 -7.12
CA VAL A 67 -8.03 16.35 -7.21
C VAL A 67 -8.18 15.74 -8.61
N ARG A 68 -9.37 15.78 -9.20
CA ARG A 68 -9.65 15.26 -10.55
C ARG A 68 -8.80 15.94 -11.62
N GLU A 69 -8.69 17.27 -11.59
CA GLU A 69 -7.89 18.01 -12.58
C GLU A 69 -6.39 17.68 -12.46
N ARG A 70 -5.87 17.58 -11.23
CA ARG A 70 -4.47 17.20 -11.00
C ARG A 70 -4.16 15.77 -11.47
N ILE A 71 -5.11 14.85 -11.36
CA ILE A 71 -4.96 13.49 -11.89
C ILE A 71 -4.88 13.53 -13.42
N LYS A 72 -5.73 14.31 -14.09
CA LYS A 72 -5.68 14.47 -15.55
C LYS A 72 -4.35 15.05 -16.01
N GLU A 73 -3.86 16.10 -15.35
CA GLU A 73 -2.55 16.70 -15.66
C GLU A 73 -1.39 15.72 -15.45
N GLY A 74 -1.45 14.88 -14.40
CA GLY A 74 -0.39 13.91 -14.10
C GLY A 74 -0.38 12.65 -14.99
N PHE A 75 -1.53 12.23 -15.51
CA PHE A 75 -1.66 10.99 -16.30
C PHE A 75 -1.79 11.22 -17.82
N LEU A 76 -2.29 12.38 -18.26
CA LEU A 76 -2.57 12.68 -19.67
C LEU A 76 -1.68 13.76 -20.27
N GLU A 77 -0.44 13.91 -19.84
CA GLU A 77 0.61 14.38 -20.74
C GLU A 77 1.89 13.58 -20.50
N LYS A 78 2.15 12.59 -21.35
CA LYS A 78 3.54 12.23 -21.67
C LYS A 78 3.98 13.14 -22.83
N PRO A 79 4.53 14.35 -22.59
CA PRO A 79 5.30 14.97 -23.63
C PRO A 79 6.51 14.07 -23.87
N ASN A 80 6.71 13.74 -25.14
CA ASN A 80 7.83 12.99 -25.67
C ASN A 80 9.15 13.70 -25.32
N LYS A 81 9.64 13.56 -24.08
CA LYS A 81 10.89 14.15 -23.66
C LYS A 81 12.01 13.30 -24.23
N LYS A 82 12.75 13.91 -25.17
CA LYS A 82 14.02 13.41 -25.69
C LYS A 82 14.86 12.87 -24.53
N LYS A 83 15.51 11.74 -24.78
CA LYS A 83 16.48 11.11 -23.88
C LYS A 83 17.60 12.10 -23.56
N GLU A 84 17.44 12.88 -22.50
CA GLU A 84 18.57 13.45 -21.79
C GLU A 84 18.89 12.49 -20.65
N SER A 85 20.17 12.11 -20.59
CA SER A 85 20.75 11.25 -19.56
C SER A 85 20.69 11.97 -18.22
N ALA A 86 19.52 11.97 -17.59
CA ALA A 86 19.43 12.21 -16.16
C ALA A 86 19.79 10.87 -15.50
N SER A 87 20.95 10.84 -14.87
CA SER A 87 21.35 9.78 -13.95
C SER A 87 20.21 9.57 -12.96
N VAL A 88 19.42 8.53 -13.18
CA VAL A 88 18.45 8.06 -12.19
C VAL A 88 19.31 7.61 -11.01
N VAL A 89 19.40 8.44 -9.98
CA VAL A 89 19.90 8.00 -8.67
C VAL A 89 18.85 7.02 -8.17
N LEU A 90 19.06 5.77 -8.57
CA LEU A 90 18.33 4.60 -8.14
C LEU A 90 18.59 4.46 -6.64
N TRP A 91 17.72 5.03 -5.80
CA TRP A 91 17.68 4.64 -4.40
C TRP A 91 17.19 3.18 -4.37
N LYS A 92 18.16 2.28 -4.20
CA LYS A 92 17.96 0.87 -3.86
C LYS A 92 17.12 0.80 -2.57
N CYS A 93 16.09 -0.02 -2.56
CA CYS A 93 15.71 -0.76 -1.34
C CYS A 93 16.40 -2.12 -1.43
N PHE A 94 17.17 -2.45 -0.39
CA PHE A 94 17.57 -3.82 -0.09
C PHE A 94 16.38 -4.58 0.48
#